data_AF-A0A969DX96-F1
#
_entry.id   AF-A0A969DX96-F1
#
_cell.length_a   1.000
_cell.length_b   1.000
_cell.length_c   1.000
_cell.angle_alpha   90.00
_cell.angle_beta   90.00
_cell.angle_gamma   90.00
#
_symmetry.space_group_name_H-M   'P 1'
#
loop_
_entity.id
_entity.type
_entity.pdbx_description
1 polymer ?
#
loop_
_entity_poly.entity_id
_entity_poly.type
_entity_poly.pdbx_seq_one_letter_code
_entity_poly.pdbx_strand_id
1 'polypeptide(L)'
;MLVEKIRRKSDFSPEFLQLKLPGIERLGCDRPLVLLDIGGLRTAENAEILRRCTHLILISRDPSEFEPWQRFAATEGCSTIAHFHSHLVKQPDGSLDNYQRSQVQLGQSPASGQLYNLSREGDAVTYAAAIAQIADWLRETQ
;
A
#
# COMPACT_ATOMS: atom_id res chain seq x y z
N MET A 1 16.27 -10.15 -7.56
CA MET A 1 15.18 -10.02 -6.57
C MET A 1 13.87 -10.42 -7.25
N LEU A 2 13.33 -11.59 -6.93
CA LEU A 2 12.09 -12.09 -7.53
C LEU A 2 10.91 -11.57 -6.69
N VAL A 3 10.26 -10.51 -7.15
CA VAL A 3 9.02 -10.02 -6.52
C VAL A 3 7.89 -10.92 -7.00
N GLU A 4 7.43 -11.82 -6.14
CA GLU A 4 6.31 -12.71 -6.46
C GLU A 4 4.99 -12.00 -6.13
N LYS A 5 4.34 -11.47 -7.17
CA LYS A 5 3.06 -10.76 -7.03
C LYS A 5 1.92 -11.76 -6.95
N ILE A 6 1.41 -12.00 -5.75
CA ILE A 6 0.17 -12.74 -5.55
C ILE A 6 -0.99 -11.74 -5.54
N ARG A 7 -1.76 -11.67 -6.63
CA ARG A 7 -2.95 -10.80 -6.74
C ARG A 7 -4.20 -11.64 -6.99
N ARG A 8 -5.24 -11.46 -6.17
CA ARG A 8 -6.59 -12.03 -6.43
C ARG A 8 -7.67 -10.98 -6.15
N LYS A 9 -8.60 -10.81 -7.09
CA LYS A 9 -9.65 -9.79 -7.09
C LYS A 9 -11.02 -10.49 -7.02
N SER A 10 -11.51 -10.78 -5.81
CA SER A 10 -12.87 -11.33 -5.55
C SER A 10 -13.17 -11.28 -4.05
N ASP A 11 -14.46 -11.39 -3.67
CA ASP A 11 -14.88 -11.52 -2.27
C ASP A 11 -14.18 -12.71 -1.60
N PHE A 12 -13.60 -12.44 -0.43
CA PHE A 12 -12.92 -13.45 0.37
C PHE A 12 -14.00 -14.23 1.12
N SER A 13 -14.30 -15.47 0.69
CA SER A 13 -15.11 -16.34 1.53
C SER A 13 -14.30 -16.75 2.78
N PRO A 14 -14.95 -17.06 3.92
CA PRO A 14 -14.27 -17.52 5.12
C PRO A 14 -13.34 -18.73 4.87
N GLU A 15 -13.74 -19.64 3.98
CA GLU A 15 -12.94 -20.81 3.56
C GLU A 15 -11.69 -20.40 2.77
N PHE A 16 -11.78 -19.31 2.01
CA PHE A 16 -10.63 -18.77 1.26
C PHE A 16 -9.57 -18.18 2.19
N LEU A 17 -9.97 -17.53 3.29
CA LEU A 17 -9.03 -17.05 4.30
C LEU A 17 -8.27 -18.21 4.95
N GLN A 18 -8.97 -19.29 5.33
CA GLN A 18 -8.31 -20.47 5.92
C GLN A 18 -7.24 -21.07 5.01
N LEU A 19 -7.41 -21.00 3.69
CA LEU A 19 -6.42 -21.47 2.72
C LEU A 19 -5.25 -20.50 2.49
N LYS A 20 -5.45 -19.19 2.68
CA LYS A 20 -4.45 -18.16 2.34
C LYS A 20 -3.62 -17.67 3.51
N LEU A 21 -4.20 -17.61 4.71
CA LEU A 21 -3.50 -17.15 5.91
C LEU A 21 -2.23 -17.98 6.20
N PRO A 22 -2.23 -19.33 6.11
CA PRO A 22 -1.01 -20.12 6.26
C PRO A 22 0.04 -19.82 5.18
N GLY A 23 -0.40 -19.42 3.98
CA GLY A 23 0.49 -19.00 2.89
C GLY A 23 1.17 -17.68 3.18
N ILE A 24 0.47 -16.70 3.78
CA ILE A 24 1.03 -15.42 4.21
C ILE A 24 2.09 -15.64 5.28
N GLU A 25 1.77 -16.44 6.30
CA GLU A 25 2.70 -16.77 7.39
C GLU A 25 3.97 -17.44 6.85
N ARG A 26 3.81 -18.45 5.98
CA ARG A 26 4.95 -19.14 5.37
C ARG A 26 5.81 -18.20 4.53
N LEU A 27 5.20 -17.35 3.70
CA LEU A 27 5.93 -16.37 2.89
C LEU A 27 6.70 -15.38 3.77
N GLY A 28 6.14 -14.99 4.92
CA GLY A 28 6.79 -14.13 5.89
C GLY A 28 8.02 -14.76 6.56
N CYS A 29 8.07 -16.09 6.69
CA CYS A 29 9.25 -16.80 7.18
C CYS A 29 10.33 -16.96 6.10
N ASP A 30 9.92 -17.16 4.84
CA ASP A 30 10.83 -17.54 3.75
C ASP A 30 11.37 -16.32 2.96
N ARG A 31 10.75 -15.14 3.09
CA ARG A 31 11.09 -13.94 2.32
C ARG A 31 11.39 -12.76 3.24
N PRO A 32 12.40 -11.93 2.91
CA PRO A 32 12.75 -10.76 3.72
C PRO A 32 11.65 -9.68 3.68
N LEU A 33 10.96 -9.53 2.55
CA LEU A 33 9.87 -8.57 2.38
C LEU A 33 8.70 -9.21 1.65
N VAL A 34 7.51 -9.09 2.22
CA VAL A 34 6.24 -9.48 1.62
C VAL A 34 5.31 -8.27 1.60
N LEU A 35 4.83 -7.88 0.42
CA LEU A 35 3.85 -6.81 0.25
C LEU A 35 2.48 -7.43 -0.02
N LEU A 36 1.50 -7.09 0.83
CA LEU A 36 0.11 -7.52 0.70
C LEU A 36 -0.76 -6.33 0.28
N ASP A 37 -1.47 -6.48 -0.83
CA ASP A 37 -2.45 -5.50 -1.30
C ASP A 37 -3.83 -5.88 -0.73
N ILE A 38 -4.27 -5.14 0.29
CA ILE A 38 -5.56 -5.34 0.95
C ILE A 38 -6.63 -4.40 0.40
N GLY A 39 -7.89 -4.85 0.41
CA GLY A 39 -9.02 -4.04 -0.08
C GLY A 39 -9.21 -2.77 0.74
N GLY A 40 -9.77 -1.72 0.13
CA GLY A 40 -9.97 -0.40 0.75
C GLY A 40 -11.10 -0.31 1.78
N LEU A 41 -11.57 -1.42 2.34
CA LEU A 41 -12.61 -1.47 3.39
C LEU A 41 -12.04 -2.07 4.67
N ARG A 42 -12.40 -1.52 5.83
CA ARG A 42 -12.05 -2.06 7.16
C ARG A 42 -12.99 -3.22 7.53
N THR A 43 -12.76 -4.40 6.94
CA THR A 43 -13.57 -5.61 7.17
C THR A 43 -12.88 -6.59 8.12
N ALA A 44 -13.62 -7.55 8.67
CA ALA A 44 -13.05 -8.59 9.56
C ALA A 44 -11.96 -9.42 8.86
N GLU A 45 -12.10 -9.66 7.56
CA GLU A 45 -11.12 -10.38 6.75
C GLU A 45 -9.80 -9.60 6.65
N ASN A 46 -9.87 -8.28 6.44
CA ASN A 46 -8.70 -7.43 6.45
C ASN A 46 -8.06 -7.31 7.83
N ALA A 47 -8.84 -7.38 8.91
CA ALA A 47 -8.30 -7.47 10.28
C ALA A 47 -7.43 -8.72 10.46
N GLU A 48 -7.91 -9.88 9.99
CA GLU A 48 -7.14 -11.14 10.05
C GLU A 48 -5.83 -11.09 9.25
N ILE A 49 -5.83 -10.41 8.10
CA ILE A 49 -4.61 -10.20 7.31
C ILE A 49 -3.66 -9.26 8.07
N LEU A 50 -4.17 -8.14 8.59
CA LEU A 50 -3.38 -7.16 9.33
C LEU A 50 -2.72 -7.75 10.58
N ARG A 51 -3.40 -8.67 11.28
CA ARG A 51 -2.84 -9.39 12.45
C ARG A 51 -1.57 -10.19 12.14
N ARG A 52 -1.34 -10.53 10.87
CA ARG A 52 -0.16 -11.26 10.38
C ARG A 52 0.87 -10.35 9.71
N CYS A 53 0.55 -9.06 9.60
CA CYS A 53 1.45 -8.05 9.07
C CYS A 53 2.16 -7.34 10.21
N THR A 54 3.40 -6.91 9.97
CA THR A 54 4.15 -6.09 10.92
C THR A 54 3.91 -4.60 10.70
N HIS A 55 3.77 -4.20 9.43
CA HIS A 55 3.67 -2.80 9.05
C HIS A 55 2.58 -2.55 8.00
N LEU A 56 2.05 -1.33 8.02
CA LEU A 56 1.05 -0.83 7.09
C LEU A 56 1.56 0.41 6.35
N ILE A 57 1.33 0.44 5.04
CA ILE A 57 1.47 1.63 4.18
C ILE A 57 0.08 2.01 3.70
N LEU A 58 -0.33 3.24 3.98
CA LEU A 58 -1.62 3.78 3.55
C LEU A 58 -1.46 4.60 2.28
N ILE A 59 -2.38 4.39 1.33
CA ILE A 59 -2.51 5.24 0.16
C ILE A 59 -4.00 5.58 0.04
N SER A 60 -4.33 6.87 0.11
CA SER A 60 -5.72 7.32 0.06
C SER A 60 -5.84 8.62 -0.72
N ARG A 61 -6.96 8.78 -1.44
CA ARG A 61 -7.39 10.07 -1.99
C ARG A 61 -8.03 10.98 -0.94
N ASP A 62 -8.41 10.40 0.18
CA ASP A 62 -9.11 11.06 1.28
C ASP A 62 -8.23 10.97 2.53
N PRO A 63 -7.57 12.08 2.92
CA PRO A 63 -6.74 12.10 4.11
C PRO A 63 -7.49 11.81 5.41
N SER A 64 -8.81 12.02 5.45
CA SER A 64 -9.61 11.73 6.65
C SER A 64 -9.68 10.24 6.97
N GLU A 65 -9.40 9.38 5.98
CA GLU A 65 -9.35 7.92 6.15
C GLU A 65 -8.03 7.42 6.76
N PHE A 66 -6.98 8.24 6.86
CA PHE A 66 -5.70 7.80 7.41
C PHE A 66 -5.80 7.40 8.88
N GLU A 67 -6.36 8.26 9.73
CA GLU A 67 -6.47 7.99 11.15
C GLU A 67 -7.38 6.78 11.46
N PRO A 68 -8.57 6.64 10.84
CA PRO A 68 -9.39 5.44 10.98
C PRO A 68 -8.64 4.14 10.64
N TRP A 69 -7.88 4.13 9.54
CA TRP A 69 -7.08 2.98 9.15
C TRP A 69 -5.91 2.71 10.08
N GLN A 70 -5.21 3.75 10.54
CA GLN A 70 -4.13 3.62 11.50
C GLN A 70 -4.62 2.96 12.80
N ARG A 71 -5.76 3.43 13.34
CA ARG A 71 -6.35 2.84 14.54
C ARG A 71 -6.78 1.39 14.32
N PHE A 72 -7.42 1.11 13.18
CA PHE A 72 -7.87 -0.24 12.83
C PHE A 72 -6.71 -1.24 12.67
N ALA A 73 -5.59 -0.82 12.09
CA ALA A 73 -4.41 -1.68 12.00
C ALA A 73 -3.70 -1.83 13.35
N ALA A 74 -3.64 -0.75 14.14
CA ALA A 74 -3.05 -0.78 15.48
C ALA A 74 -3.77 -1.76 16.43
N THR A 75 -5.10 -1.89 16.33
CA THR A 75 -5.85 -2.88 17.13
C THR A 75 -5.47 -4.33 16.80
N GLU A 76 -4.92 -4.57 15.60
CA GLU A 76 -4.42 -5.88 15.17
C GLU A 76 -2.90 -6.02 15.34
N GLY A 77 -2.22 -5.05 15.97
CA GLY A 77 -0.77 -5.09 16.18
C GLY A 77 0.07 -4.70 14.97
N CYS A 78 -0.53 -4.11 13.93
CA CYS A 78 0.15 -3.70 12.70
C CYS A 78 0.43 -2.18 12.71
N SER A 79 1.72 -1.81 12.73
CA SER A 79 2.15 -0.40 12.85
C SER A 79 2.13 0.32 11.50
N THR A 80 1.52 1.50 11.42
CA THR A 80 1.57 2.31 10.19
C THR A 80 2.92 3.00 10.07
N ILE A 81 3.66 2.70 9.01
CA ILE A 81 4.98 3.27 8.73
C ILE A 81 4.95 4.36 7.65
N ALA A 82 3.89 4.42 6.85
CA ALA A 82 3.76 5.44 5.83
C ALA A 82 2.30 5.75 5.48
N HIS A 83 2.04 6.97 5.03
CA HIS A 83 0.77 7.40 4.47
C HIS A 83 0.97 8.37 3.30
N PHE A 84 0.39 8.05 2.15
CA PHE A 84 0.54 8.81 0.92
C PHE A 84 -0.81 9.31 0.42
N HIS A 85 -0.92 10.61 0.19
CA HIS A 85 -2.10 11.23 -0.40
C HIS A 85 -2.06 11.06 -1.92
N SER A 86 -3.00 10.29 -2.48
CA SER A 86 -3.09 10.07 -3.91
C SER A 86 -3.99 11.11 -4.58
N HIS A 87 -3.52 11.70 -5.67
CA HIS A 87 -4.26 12.68 -6.44
C HIS A 87 -4.45 12.22 -7.89
N LEU A 88 -5.65 12.46 -8.42
CA LEU A 88 -5.92 12.36 -9.86
C LEU A 88 -6.10 13.78 -10.41
N VAL A 89 -5.14 14.23 -11.20
CA VAL A 89 -5.10 15.60 -11.75
C VAL A 89 -5.30 15.52 -13.25
N LYS A 90 -6.35 16.19 -13.73
CA LYS A 90 -6.71 16.27 -15.15
C LYS A 90 -6.53 17.68 -15.67
N GLN A 91 -6.15 17.79 -16.93
CA GLN A 91 -6.15 19.03 -17.69
C GLN A 91 -7.59 19.41 -18.10
N PRO A 92 -7.82 20.66 -18.57
CA PRO A 92 -9.15 21.11 -19.00
C PRO A 92 -9.78 20.27 -20.12
N ASP A 93 -8.96 19.64 -20.96
CA ASP A 93 -9.39 18.74 -22.03
C ASP A 93 -9.75 17.32 -21.52
N GLY A 94 -9.63 17.07 -20.21
CA GLY A 94 -9.91 15.79 -19.57
C GLY A 94 -8.75 14.79 -19.57
N SER A 95 -7.63 15.11 -20.24
CA SER A 95 -6.41 14.30 -20.21
C SER A 95 -5.71 14.37 -18.85
N LEU A 96 -4.82 13.42 -18.55
CA LEU A 96 -4.05 13.44 -17.29
C LEU A 96 -2.95 14.51 -17.35
N ASP A 97 -2.78 15.24 -16.25
CA ASP A 97 -1.67 16.17 -16.11
C ASP A 97 -0.35 15.41 -15.86
N ASN A 98 0.42 15.25 -16.93
CA ASN A 98 1.72 14.59 -16.90
C ASN A 98 2.88 15.50 -16.45
N TYR A 99 2.62 16.74 -16.02
CA TYR A 99 3.64 17.65 -15.48
C TYR A 99 3.75 17.58 -13.96
N GLN A 100 2.68 17.19 -13.27
CA GLN A 100 2.75 16.95 -11.83
C GLN A 100 3.73 15.83 -11.49
N ARG A 101 4.44 15.99 -10.37
CA ARG A 101 5.43 15.01 -9.91
C ARG A 101 5.11 14.60 -8.49
N SER A 102 5.07 13.29 -8.28
CA SER A 102 4.94 12.69 -6.96
C SER A 102 6.16 13.00 -6.11
N GLN A 103 5.93 13.25 -4.83
CA GLN A 103 6.95 13.64 -3.87
C GLN A 103 6.77 12.83 -2.59
N VAL A 104 7.87 12.40 -1.99
CA VAL A 104 7.89 11.56 -0.79
C VAL A 104 8.89 12.11 0.21
N GLN A 105 8.58 11.95 1.50
CA GLN A 105 9.37 12.33 2.65
C GLN A 105 9.53 11.09 3.54
N LEU A 106 10.66 10.40 3.37
CA LEU A 106 10.88 9.06 3.92
C LEU A 106 11.73 9.04 5.21
N GLY A 107 12.31 10.19 5.60
CA GLY A 107 13.14 10.33 6.80
C GLY A 107 12.38 10.58 8.11
N GLN A 108 11.05 10.41 8.11
CA GLN A 108 10.18 10.61 9.26
C GLN A 108 9.27 9.40 9.47
N SER A 109 8.72 9.24 10.67
CA SER A 109 7.82 8.13 11.00
C SER A 109 6.50 8.69 11.56
N PRO A 110 5.36 8.49 10.86
CA PRO A 110 5.23 7.79 9.58
C PRO A 110 5.80 8.60 8.41
N ALA A 111 6.40 7.91 7.43
CA ALA A 111 6.80 8.51 6.16
C ALA A 111 5.57 9.02 5.40
N SER A 112 5.72 10.06 4.59
CA SER A 112 4.56 10.67 3.94
C SER A 112 4.87 11.23 2.56
N GLY A 113 3.83 11.66 1.84
CA GLY A 113 4.01 12.24 0.52
C GLY A 113 2.72 12.36 -0.28
N GLN A 114 2.88 12.86 -1.50
CA GLN A 114 1.83 13.00 -2.50
C GLN A 114 2.17 12.16 -3.72
N LEU A 115 1.20 11.35 -4.16
CA LEU A 115 1.32 10.48 -5.33
C LEU A 115 0.33 10.94 -6.40
N TYR A 116 0.83 11.38 -7.55
CA TYR A 116 0.00 11.93 -8.63
C TYR A 116 -0.20 10.93 -9.76
N ASN A 117 -1.44 10.83 -10.23
CA ASN A 117 -1.84 10.11 -11.43
C ASN A 117 -1.36 8.65 -11.44
N LEU A 118 -1.44 7.98 -10.28
CA LEU A 118 -1.17 6.55 -10.15
C LEU A 118 -2.02 5.77 -11.15
N SER A 119 -1.36 5.19 -12.15
CA SER A 119 -2.03 4.43 -13.20
C SER A 119 -1.65 2.96 -13.19
N ARG A 120 -2.60 2.13 -13.61
CA ARG A 120 -2.35 0.72 -13.97
C ARG A 120 -2.00 0.57 -15.45
N GLU A 121 -2.39 1.53 -16.27
CA GLU A 121 -2.31 1.53 -17.72
C GLU A 121 -1.94 2.96 -18.16
N GLY A 122 -0.68 3.19 -18.53
CA GLY A 122 -0.14 4.50 -18.89
C GLY A 122 1.32 4.70 -18.47
N ASP A 123 1.89 5.83 -18.90
CA ASP A 123 3.28 6.19 -18.58
C ASP A 123 3.43 6.58 -17.11
N ALA A 124 4.36 5.91 -16.41
CA ALA A 124 4.62 6.13 -14.99
C ALA A 124 5.39 7.44 -14.69
N VAL A 125 5.44 8.39 -15.63
CA VAL A 125 6.29 9.59 -15.58
C VAL A 125 6.00 10.45 -14.34
N THR A 126 4.76 10.49 -13.86
CA THR A 126 4.37 11.31 -12.71
C THR A 126 4.75 10.71 -11.36
N TYR A 127 5.04 9.40 -11.28
CA TYR A 127 5.26 8.70 -10.00
C TYR A 127 6.47 7.77 -9.96
N ALA A 128 7.10 7.42 -11.09
CA ALA A 128 8.19 6.44 -11.16
C ALA A 128 9.34 6.76 -10.20
N ALA A 129 9.79 8.01 -10.16
CA ALA A 129 10.89 8.43 -9.28
C ALA A 129 10.51 8.32 -7.78
N ALA A 130 9.27 8.62 -7.42
CA ALA A 130 8.79 8.51 -6.05
C ALA A 130 8.64 7.03 -5.63
N ILE A 131 8.10 6.18 -6.50
CA ILE A 131 8.00 4.74 -6.25
C ILE A 131 9.39 4.10 -6.13
N ALA A 132 10.36 4.52 -6.94
CA ALA A 132 11.75 4.06 -6.81
C ALA A 132 12.32 4.40 -5.43
N GLN A 133 12.16 5.64 -4.96
CA GLN A 133 12.58 6.06 -3.62
C GLN A 133 11.89 5.26 -2.51
N ILE A 134 10.57 5.03 -2.60
CA ILE A 134 9.85 4.18 -1.64
C ILE A 134 10.41 2.75 -1.67
N ALA A 135 10.70 2.21 -2.85
CA ALA A 135 11.22 0.84 -2.98
C ALA A 135 12.65 0.70 -2.44
N ASP A 136 13.50 1.71 -2.58
CA ASP A 136 14.83 1.74 -1.95
C ASP A 136 14.68 1.83 -0.43
N TRP A 137 13.86 2.76 0.07
CA TRP A 137 13.58 2.92 1.50
C TRP A 137 13.04 1.65 2.17
N LEU A 138 12.11 0.93 1.54
CA LEU A 138 11.58 -0.33 2.07
C LEU A 138 12.63 -1.45 2.13
N ARG A 139 13.67 -1.38 1.30
CA ARG A 139 14.79 -2.34 1.34
C ARG A 139 15.79 -2.02 2.45
N GLU A 140 15.93 -0.74 2.81
CA GLU A 140 16.86 -0.26 3.83
C GLU A 140 16.27 -0.30 5.25
N THR A 141 14.95 -0.22 5.38
CA THR A 141 14.22 -0.20 6.68
C THR A 141 13.92 -1.61 7.22
N GLN A 142 14.62 -2.63 6.71
CA GLN A 142 14.48 -4.04 7.11
C GLN A 142 15.31 -4.39 8.34
#